data_AF-A0A965LV20-F1
#
_entry.id   AF-A0A965LV20-F1
#
_cell.length_a   1.000
_cell.length_b   1.000
_cell.length_c   1.000
_cell.angle_alpha   90.00
_cell.angle_beta   90.00
_cell.angle_gamma   90.00
#
_symmetry.space_group_name_H-M   'P 1'
#
loop_
_entity.id
_entity.type
_entity.pdbx_description
1 polymer ?
#
loop_
_entity_poly.entity_id
_entity_poly.type
_entity_poly.pdbx_seq_one_letter_code
_entity_poly.pdbx_strand_id
1 'polypeptide(L)'
;MVNQIGTARTTAPCEIHNNPTPKTTKGYSFSQSANDPYFEAAVHAARTRTHQLATRHGLSPAEREDVLQELMLDLLEHRDQFNPAKGSPGTFTGMVSKHRAIELLDGLIKQRMR
;
A
#
# COMPACT_ATOMS: atom_id res chain seq x y z
N MET A 1 -52.25 6.61 17.34
CA MET A 1 -50.92 7.15 16.96
C MET A 1 -50.01 5.96 16.66
N VAL A 2 -49.83 5.65 15.38
CA VAL A 2 -48.96 4.56 14.93
C VAL A 2 -48.05 5.18 13.87
N ASN A 3 -46.77 5.36 14.17
CA ASN A 3 -45.78 5.74 13.17
C ASN A 3 -44.91 4.53 12.85
N GLN A 4 -45.18 3.97 11.67
CA GLN A 4 -44.41 2.90 11.07
C GLN A 4 -43.15 3.48 10.41
N ILE A 5 -42.05 2.76 10.62
CA ILE A 5 -40.75 2.94 9.97
C ILE A 5 -40.87 2.42 8.54
N GLY A 6 -40.50 3.23 7.55
CA GLY A 6 -40.50 2.86 6.14
C GLY A 6 -39.21 3.31 5.46
N THR A 7 -38.29 2.37 5.27
CA THR A 7 -37.10 2.50 4.42
C THR A 7 -37.49 2.57 2.94
N ALA A 8 -36.92 3.51 2.18
CA ALA A 8 -36.86 3.42 0.73
C ALA A 8 -35.48 3.91 0.24
N ARG A 9 -34.70 2.95 -0.30
CA ARG A 9 -33.47 3.21 -1.07
C ARG A 9 -33.88 3.76 -2.43
N THR A 10 -33.38 4.93 -2.78
CA THR A 10 -33.44 5.44 -4.16
C THR A 10 -32.19 5.00 -4.92
N THR A 11 -32.40 4.28 -6.01
CA THR A 11 -31.39 3.79 -6.95
C THR A 11 -31.06 4.82 -8.03
N ALA A 12 -29.77 5.18 -8.13
CA ALA A 12 -28.93 5.49 -9.31
C ALA A 12 -29.34 6.64 -10.27
N PRO A 13 -28.44 7.17 -11.15
CA PRO A 13 -27.04 6.79 -11.42
C PRO A 13 -26.03 7.96 -11.37
N CYS A 14 -24.78 7.69 -10.99
CA CYS A 14 -23.68 8.63 -11.23
C CYS A 14 -23.02 8.28 -12.57
N GLU A 15 -23.44 8.96 -13.63
CA GLU A 15 -22.65 9.09 -14.86
C GLU A 15 -21.55 10.12 -14.64
N ILE A 16 -20.29 9.68 -14.64
CA ILE A 16 -19.18 10.47 -15.21
C ILE A 16 -18.31 9.51 -16.00
N HIS A 17 -18.61 9.38 -17.29
CA HIS A 17 -17.64 8.95 -18.28
C HIS A 17 -16.70 10.11 -18.56
N ASN A 18 -15.39 9.89 -18.43
CA ASN A 18 -14.35 10.46 -19.29
C ASN A 18 -13.02 9.77 -18.95
N ASN A 19 -12.76 8.63 -19.60
CA ASN A 19 -11.46 7.97 -19.53
C ASN A 19 -10.74 8.17 -20.87
N PRO A 20 -9.69 9.01 -20.93
CA PRO A 20 -8.70 8.91 -21.99
C PRO A 20 -7.51 8.09 -21.46
N THR A 21 -7.40 6.84 -21.92
CA THR A 21 -6.05 6.27 -22.11
C THR A 21 -5.59 6.70 -23.50
N PRO A 22 -4.39 7.29 -23.59
CA PRO A 22 -3.36 6.59 -24.33
C PRO A 22 -1.99 6.64 -23.68
N LYS A 23 -1.34 5.48 -23.76
CA LYS A 23 0.10 5.19 -23.70
C LYS A 23 0.97 6.43 -23.94
N THR A 24 1.75 6.83 -22.95
CA THR A 24 2.94 7.67 -23.19
C THR A 24 3.96 7.36 -22.10
N THR A 25 5.13 6.89 -22.51
CA THR A 25 6.35 6.84 -21.71
C THR A 25 6.70 8.27 -21.28
N LYS A 26 6.06 8.77 -20.22
CA LYS A 26 6.38 10.07 -19.62
C LYS A 26 7.31 9.82 -18.45
N GLY A 27 8.49 10.41 -18.53
CA GLY A 27 9.48 10.41 -17.46
C GLY A 27 8.85 10.74 -16.12
N TYR A 28 9.36 10.08 -15.09
CA TYR A 28 8.89 10.13 -13.72
C TYR A 28 8.82 11.59 -13.23
N SER A 29 7.61 12.15 -13.09
CA SER A 29 7.41 13.49 -12.53
C SER A 29 7.26 13.39 -11.02
N PHE A 30 8.34 13.66 -10.29
CA PHE A 30 8.46 13.52 -8.84
C PHE A 30 7.31 14.17 -8.04
N SER A 31 6.77 15.30 -8.51
CA SER A 31 5.71 16.05 -7.84
C SER A 31 4.30 15.43 -7.94
N GLN A 32 4.07 14.55 -8.92
CA GLN A 32 2.78 13.90 -9.11
C GLN A 32 2.65 12.64 -8.23
N SER A 33 3.79 12.02 -7.86
CA SER A 33 3.86 10.80 -7.06
C SER A 33 3.57 11.01 -5.58
N ALA A 34 3.95 12.17 -5.00
CA ALA A 34 3.69 12.45 -3.59
C ALA A 34 2.19 12.59 -3.25
N ASN A 35 1.35 12.89 -4.25
CA ASN A 35 -0.10 12.95 -4.10
C ASN A 35 -0.80 11.70 -4.65
N ASP A 36 -0.06 10.63 -4.99
CA ASP A 36 -0.63 9.36 -5.46
C ASP A 36 -1.19 8.58 -4.24
N PRO A 37 -2.50 8.28 -4.21
CA PRO A 37 -3.10 7.47 -3.13
C PRO A 37 -2.41 6.11 -2.93
N TYR A 38 -1.79 5.56 -3.99
CA TYR A 38 -0.98 4.35 -3.89
C TYR A 38 0.32 4.60 -3.13
N PHE A 39 1.02 5.70 -3.43
CA PHE A 39 2.29 6.03 -2.79
C PHE A 39 2.11 6.26 -1.28
N GLU A 40 1.09 7.03 -0.90
CA GLU A 40 0.73 7.24 0.52
C GLU A 40 0.41 5.92 1.23
N ALA A 41 -0.38 5.05 0.59
CA ALA A 41 -0.70 3.73 1.12
C ALA A 41 0.55 2.82 1.24
N ALA A 42 1.51 2.95 0.33
CA ALA A 42 2.76 2.20 0.37
C ALA A 42 3.65 2.68 1.52
N VAL A 43 3.83 3.99 1.67
CA VAL A 43 4.59 4.60 2.78
C VAL A 43 4.00 4.18 4.12
N HIS A 44 2.67 4.27 4.28
CA HIS A 44 2.01 3.88 5.52
C HIS A 44 2.20 2.38 5.82
N ALA A 45 2.06 1.51 4.82
CA ALA A 45 2.26 0.07 4.98
C ALA A 45 3.71 -0.27 5.37
N ALA A 46 4.70 0.28 4.66
CA ALA A 46 6.11 0.04 4.92
C ALA A 46 6.53 0.51 6.32
N ARG A 47 6.12 1.73 6.74
CA ARG A 47 6.37 2.24 8.10
C ARG A 47 5.73 1.36 9.17
N THR A 48 4.47 0.97 8.97
CA THR A 48 3.74 0.13 9.92
C THR A 48 4.45 -1.21 10.11
N ARG A 49 4.84 -1.88 9.02
CA ARG A 49 5.54 -3.18 9.08
C ARG A 49 6.93 -3.06 9.69
N THR A 50 7.70 -2.05 9.30
CA THR A 50 9.01 -1.77 9.89
C THR A 50 8.90 -1.57 11.40
N HIS A 51 7.92 -0.77 11.86
CA HIS A 51 7.68 -0.57 13.28
C HIS A 51 7.30 -1.88 13.99
N GLN A 52 6.40 -2.69 13.40
CA GLN A 52 6.03 -3.99 13.95
C GLN A 52 7.23 -4.94 14.08
N LEU A 53 8.09 -5.01 13.06
CA LEU A 53 9.30 -5.82 13.08
C LEU A 53 10.29 -5.30 14.11
N ALA A 54 10.51 -3.98 14.17
CA ALA A 54 11.39 -3.34 15.13
C ALA A 54 10.99 -3.63 16.58
N THR A 55 9.70 -3.47 16.88
CA THR A 55 9.14 -3.68 18.22
C THR A 55 9.20 -5.15 18.62
N ARG A 56 9.03 -6.09 17.69
CA ARG A 56 9.01 -7.53 17.98
C ARG A 56 10.40 -8.18 18.02
N HIS A 57 11.32 -7.73 17.19
CA HIS A 57 12.60 -8.41 16.95
C HIS A 57 13.83 -7.57 17.35
N GLY A 58 13.61 -6.41 17.95
CA GLY A 58 14.69 -5.54 18.43
C GLY A 58 15.60 -5.08 17.29
N LEU A 59 15.01 -4.55 16.22
CA LEU A 59 15.80 -4.00 15.12
C LEU A 59 16.54 -2.74 15.56
N SER A 60 17.82 -2.67 15.23
CA SER A 60 18.66 -1.47 15.34
C SER A 60 18.16 -0.37 14.41
N PRO A 61 18.56 0.90 14.61
CA PRO A 61 18.18 1.99 13.72
C PRO A 61 18.55 1.73 12.25
N ALA A 62 19.71 1.14 11.97
CA ALA A 62 20.14 0.79 10.62
C ALA A 62 19.24 -0.28 10.00
N GLU A 63 18.99 -1.39 10.70
CA GLU A 63 18.11 -2.45 10.21
C GLU A 63 16.68 -1.95 9.95
N ARG A 64 16.20 -0.97 10.74
CA ARG A 64 14.88 -0.35 10.50
C ARG A 64 14.86 0.42 9.19
N GLU A 65 15.92 1.17 8.90
CA GLU A 65 16.02 1.93 7.66
C GLU A 65 16.09 1.00 6.46
N ASP A 66 16.92 -0.04 6.54
CA ASP A 66 17.05 -1.04 5.47
C ASP A 66 15.71 -1.73 5.19
N VAL A 67 15.00 -2.18 6.24
CA VAL A 67 13.67 -2.81 6.09
C VAL A 67 12.66 -1.84 5.49
N LEU A 68 12.67 -0.58 5.90
CA LEU A 68 11.75 0.42 5.36
C LEU A 68 12.00 0.64 3.86
N GLN A 69 13.26 0.76 3.45
CA GLN A 69 13.63 0.97 2.06
C GLN A 69 13.31 -0.25 1.20
N GLU A 70 13.64 -1.46 1.66
CA GLU A 70 13.30 -2.71 0.97
C GLU A 70 11.79 -2.89 0.77
N LEU A 71 10.99 -2.60 1.80
CA LEU A 71 9.53 -2.65 1.69
C LEU A 71 9.00 -1.59 0.72
N MET A 72 9.58 -0.39 0.71
CA MET A 72 9.19 0.65 -0.23
C MET A 72 9.52 0.30 -1.68
N LEU A 73 10.71 -0.25 -1.94
CA LEU A 73 11.12 -0.72 -3.27
C LEU A 73 10.15 -1.77 -3.78
N ASP A 74 9.91 -2.82 -2.99
CA ASP A 74 9.01 -3.91 -3.35
C ASP A 74 7.59 -3.41 -3.65
N LEU A 75 7.05 -2.51 -2.81
CA LEU A 75 5.72 -1.92 -3.05
C LEU A 75 5.67 -1.06 -4.32
N LEU A 76 6.72 -0.33 -4.67
CA LEU A 76 6.76 0.48 -5.88
C LEU A 76 6.91 -0.38 -7.14
N GLU A 77 7.70 -1.46 -7.08
CA GLU A 77 7.82 -2.44 -8.17
C GLU A 77 6.50 -3.17 -8.44
N HIS A 78 5.68 -3.39 -7.41
CA HIS A 78 4.35 -4.00 -7.53
C HIS A 78 3.25 -3.03 -7.93
N ARG A 79 3.53 -1.73 -8.12
CA ARG A 79 2.53 -0.71 -8.44
C ARG A 79 1.70 -1.05 -9.68
N ASP A 80 2.35 -1.55 -10.74
CA ASP A 80 1.67 -1.84 -12.01
C ASP A 80 0.70 -3.03 -11.90
N GLN A 81 0.79 -3.81 -10.82
CA GLN A 81 -0.14 -4.92 -10.53
C GLN A 81 -1.38 -4.45 -9.75
N PHE A 82 -1.34 -3.24 -9.17
CA PHE A 82 -2.49 -2.68 -8.47
C PHE A 82 -3.61 -2.32 -9.45
N ASN A 83 -4.80 -2.85 -9.19
CA ASN A 83 -6.00 -2.54 -9.94
C ASN A 83 -7.05 -1.88 -9.02
N PRO A 84 -7.34 -0.58 -9.18
CA PRO A 84 -8.30 0.13 -8.34
C PRO A 84 -9.75 -0.38 -8.47
N ALA A 85 -10.09 -1.09 -9.56
CA ALA A 85 -11.40 -1.72 -9.71
C ALA A 85 -11.56 -2.99 -8.84
N LYS A 86 -10.47 -3.53 -8.30
CA LYS A 86 -10.46 -4.75 -7.47
C LYS A 86 -10.30 -4.49 -5.97
N GLY A 87 -9.95 -3.27 -5.56
CA GLY A 87 -9.79 -2.94 -4.15
C GLY A 87 -9.07 -1.61 -3.90
N SER A 88 -8.93 -1.27 -2.61
CA SER A 88 -8.23 -0.05 -2.20
C SER A 88 -6.71 -0.21 -2.27
N PRO A 89 -5.95 0.88 -2.49
CA PRO A 89 -4.50 0.84 -2.43
C PRO A 89 -3.98 0.29 -1.09
N GLY A 90 -4.57 0.72 0.03
CA GLY A 90 -4.16 0.28 1.37
C GLY A 90 -4.33 -1.23 1.61
N THR A 91 -5.37 -1.84 1.04
CA THR A 91 -5.54 -3.29 1.10
C THR A 91 -4.45 -4.01 0.31
N PHE A 92 -4.16 -3.53 -0.90
CA PHE A 92 -3.14 -4.11 -1.76
C PHE A 92 -1.74 -3.99 -1.13
N THR A 93 -1.33 -2.78 -0.75
CA THR A 93 -0.02 -2.54 -0.12
C THR A 93 0.10 -3.25 1.23
N GLY A 94 -0.99 -3.35 1.99
CA GLY A 94 -1.04 -4.10 3.25
C GLY A 94 -0.80 -5.61 3.08
N MET A 95 -1.24 -6.19 1.95
CA MET A 95 -1.02 -7.59 1.60
C MET A 95 0.41 -7.82 1.09
N VAL A 96 0.88 -7.03 0.12
CA VAL A 96 2.24 -7.15 -0.44
C VAL A 96 3.28 -6.98 0.67
N SER A 97 3.18 -5.92 1.47
CA SER A 97 4.11 -5.65 2.57
C SER A 97 4.12 -6.74 3.65
N LYS A 98 3.02 -7.45 3.86
CA LYS A 98 2.97 -8.56 4.83
C LYS A 98 3.85 -9.73 4.38
N HIS A 99 3.77 -10.10 3.09
CA HIS A 99 4.57 -11.19 2.55
C HIS A 99 6.06 -10.83 2.58
N ARG A 100 6.40 -9.65 2.08
CA ARG A 100 7.79 -9.18 2.05
C ARG A 100 8.42 -9.03 3.43
N ALA A 101 7.66 -8.56 4.43
CA ALA A 101 8.15 -8.41 5.80
C ALA A 101 8.62 -9.74 6.43
N ILE A 102 8.01 -10.87 6.05
CA ILE A 102 8.41 -12.20 6.53
C ILE A 102 9.76 -12.59 5.93
N GLU A 103 9.92 -12.42 4.62
CA GLU A 103 11.18 -12.73 3.93
C GLU A 103 12.35 -11.89 4.45
N LEU A 104 12.12 -10.60 4.71
CA LEU A 104 13.13 -9.71 5.28
C LEU A 104 13.52 -10.14 6.69
N LEU A 105 12.55 -10.57 7.52
CA LEU A 105 12.83 -11.09 8.85
C LEU A 105 13.71 -12.34 8.80
N ASP A 106 13.41 -13.29 7.91
CA ASP A 106 14.20 -14.49 7.72
C ASP A 106 15.64 -14.15 7.29
N GLY A 107 15.79 -13.16 6.41
CA GLY A 107 17.08 -12.61 5.99
C GLY A 107 17.89 -12.04 7.16
N LEU A 108 17.25 -11.23 8.00
CA LEU A 108 17.88 -10.63 9.18
C LEU A 108 18.31 -11.68 10.22
N ILE A 109 17.46 -12.67 10.49
CA ILE A 109 17.79 -13.78 11.40
C ILE A 109 19.02 -14.53 10.89
N LYS A 110 19.08 -14.80 9.58
CA LYS A 110 20.22 -15.49 8.95
C LYS A 110 21.51 -14.67 9.01
N GLN A 111 21.43 -13.35 8.86
CA GLN A 111 22.59 -12.46 8.97
C GLN A 111 23.14 -12.42 10.40
N ARG A 112 22.27 -12.38 11.41
CA ARG A 112 22.66 -12.35 12.83
C ARG A 112 23.28 -13.67 13.32
N MET A 113 22.99 -14.78 12.66
CA MET A 113 23.57 -16.11 12.97
C MET A 113 24.94 -16.35 12.33
N ARG A 114 25.41 -15.45 11.46
CA ARG A 114 26.73 -15.52 10.83
C ARG A 114 27.77 -14.78 11.65
#